data_AF-A0A653NH98-F1
#
_entry.id   AF-A0A653NH98-F1
#
_cell.length_a   1.000
_cell.length_b   1.000
_cell.length_c   1.000
_cell.angle_alpha   90.00
_cell.angle_beta   90.00
_cell.angle_gamma   90.00
#
_symmetry.space_group_name_H-M   'P 1'
#
loop_
_entity.id
_entity.type
_entity.pdbx_description
1 polymer ?
#
loop_
_entity_poly.entity_id
_entity_poly.type
_entity_poly.pdbx_seq_one_letter_code
_entity_poly.pdbx_strand_id
1 'polypeptide(L)'
;METSADATALHDFTLLNEVGYDVVRGHEEYKVPKREPVFALPDGFLSAGWLHVLEDSEIALVLMIACGVGGLQEEQRLVMPSATRLLRYGIHRDAFSSARKTLEWFGLLDVEEYRRHEDGRAEDIDLRVHRLGLLPEGFKMPALPTVIDALEQQLERA
;
A
#
# COMPACT_ATOMS: atom_id res chain seq x y z
N MET A 1 -42.78 3.32 -25.43
CA MET A 1 -42.22 4.10 -26.55
C MET A 1 -41.15 4.97 -25.94
N GLU A 2 -39.90 4.71 -26.33
CA GLU A 2 -38.67 5.03 -25.60
C GLU A 2 -38.36 6.53 -25.48
N THR A 3 -37.71 6.84 -24.37
CA THR A 3 -36.96 8.03 -23.99
C THR A 3 -35.80 8.34 -24.93
N SER A 4 -35.47 9.62 -25.11
CA SER A 4 -34.07 10.06 -25.11
C SER A 4 -33.98 11.56 -24.82
N ALA A 5 -33.40 11.90 -23.66
CA ALA A 5 -32.88 13.22 -23.39
C ALA A 5 -31.46 13.28 -23.96
N ASP A 6 -31.24 14.18 -24.91
CA ASP A 6 -29.95 14.44 -25.54
C ASP A 6 -28.93 14.88 -24.49
N ALA A 7 -28.09 13.94 -24.06
CA ALA A 7 -26.84 14.24 -23.40
C ALA A 7 -25.83 14.59 -24.50
N THR A 8 -25.48 15.87 -24.62
CA THR A 8 -24.46 16.37 -25.54
C THR A 8 -23.17 15.56 -25.36
N ALA A 9 -22.92 14.65 -26.29
CA ALA A 9 -21.75 13.79 -26.24
C ALA A 9 -20.51 14.64 -26.53
N LEU A 10 -19.65 14.77 -25.54
CA LEU A 10 -18.37 15.44 -25.70
C LEU A 10 -17.45 14.47 -26.46
N HIS A 11 -17.02 14.88 -27.67
CA HIS A 11 -16.10 14.14 -28.52
C HIS A 11 -14.78 14.92 -28.66
N ASP A 12 -13.68 14.21 -29.01
CA ASP A 12 -12.34 14.75 -29.29
C ASP A 12 -11.49 15.25 -28.09
N PHE A 13 -11.47 14.51 -26.96
CA PHE A 13 -10.47 14.75 -25.93
C PHE A 13 -9.19 13.95 -26.17
N THR A 14 -8.07 14.65 -26.31
CA THR A 14 -6.73 14.06 -26.28
C THR A 14 -6.25 14.03 -24.83
N LEU A 15 -6.00 12.84 -24.30
CA LEU A 15 -5.35 12.70 -22.99
C LEU A 15 -3.94 13.28 -23.06
N LEU A 16 -3.63 14.20 -22.15
CA LEU A 16 -2.26 14.63 -21.88
C LEU A 16 -1.50 13.42 -21.33
N ASN A 17 -0.80 12.72 -22.22
CA ASN A 17 0.08 11.62 -21.86
C ASN A 17 1.49 12.18 -21.61
N GLU A 18 1.95 12.12 -20.37
CA GLU A 18 3.28 12.62 -19.96
C GLU A 18 4.44 11.87 -20.62
N VAL A 19 4.20 10.68 -21.20
CA VAL A 19 5.21 9.90 -21.92
C VAL A 19 5.33 10.30 -23.41
N GLY A 20 4.54 11.28 -23.87
CA GLY A 20 4.51 11.75 -25.25
C GLY A 20 3.53 10.98 -26.16
N TYR A 21 3.35 11.49 -27.38
CA TYR A 21 2.45 10.90 -28.38
C TYR A 21 2.99 9.57 -28.89
N ASP A 22 2.44 8.46 -28.40
CA ASP A 22 2.78 7.11 -28.90
C ASP A 22 2.01 6.81 -30.19
N VAL A 23 2.67 7.01 -31.33
CA VAL A 23 2.12 6.80 -32.68
C VAL A 23 1.66 5.35 -32.91
N VAL A 24 2.16 4.40 -32.11
CA VAL A 24 1.94 2.96 -32.33
C VAL A 24 0.63 2.47 -31.70
N ARG A 25 0.16 3.09 -30.60
CA ARG A 25 -1.02 2.60 -29.86
C ARG A 25 -2.35 3.22 -30.27
N GLY A 26 -2.32 4.26 -31.11
CA GLY A 26 -3.53 5.00 -31.49
C GLY A 26 -4.19 5.70 -30.30
N HIS A 27 -5.26 6.45 -30.56
CA HIS A 27 -6.05 7.07 -29.51
C HIS A 27 -6.77 6.00 -28.70
N GLU A 28 -6.32 5.73 -27.46
CA GLU A 28 -7.14 5.00 -26.51
C GLU A 28 -8.34 5.87 -26.13
N GLU A 29 -9.53 5.47 -26.59
CA GLU A 29 -10.77 6.17 -26.28
C GLU A 29 -11.00 6.14 -24.77
N TYR A 30 -11.18 7.33 -24.17
CA TYR A 30 -11.49 7.45 -22.76
C TYR A 30 -12.81 6.71 -22.47
N LYS A 31 -12.75 5.72 -21.58
CA LYS A 31 -13.93 5.03 -21.06
C LYS A 31 -14.18 5.52 -19.65
N VAL A 32 -15.42 5.94 -19.38
CA VAL A 32 -15.86 6.26 -18.02
C VAL A 32 -15.54 5.06 -17.12
N PRO A 33 -14.74 5.24 -16.06
CA PRO A 33 -14.41 4.16 -15.15
C PRO A 33 -15.70 3.55 -14.59
N LYS A 34 -15.81 2.22 -14.66
CA LYS A 34 -16.84 1.51 -13.91
C LYS A 34 -16.51 1.61 -12.42
N ARG A 35 -17.50 1.42 -11.56
CA ARG A 35 -17.32 1.43 -10.10
C ARG A 35 -16.13 0.55 -9.73
N GLU A 36 -15.07 1.16 -9.22
CA GLU A 36 -13.84 0.48 -8.87
C GLU A 36 -14.02 -0.33 -7.57
N PRO A 37 -13.29 -1.44 -7.41
CA PRO A 37 -13.24 -2.14 -6.14
C PRO A 37 -12.74 -1.18 -5.05
N VAL A 38 -13.47 -1.13 -3.94
CA VAL A 38 -13.09 -0.37 -2.76
C VAL A 38 -12.44 -1.29 -1.73
N PHE A 39 -11.55 -0.74 -0.92
CA PHE A 39 -10.96 -1.43 0.23
C PHE A 39 -11.20 -0.64 1.50
N ALA A 40 -11.17 -1.34 2.64
CA ALA A 40 -11.35 -0.73 3.94
C ALA A 40 -9.99 -0.39 4.56
N LEU A 41 -9.93 0.74 5.26
CA LEU A 41 -8.81 1.13 6.11
C LEU A 41 -9.28 1.17 7.57
N PRO A 42 -8.37 0.95 8.54
CA PRO A 42 -8.64 1.27 9.93
C PRO A 42 -9.09 2.73 10.06
N ASP A 43 -10.19 2.98 10.76
CA ASP A 43 -10.77 4.32 10.94
C ASP A 43 -9.78 5.32 11.54
N GLY A 44 -9.00 4.84 12.50
CA GLY A 44 -7.91 5.54 13.15
C GLY A 44 -6.85 6.10 12.20
N PHE A 45 -6.66 5.50 11.01
CA PHE A 45 -5.69 5.98 10.02
C PHE A 45 -5.88 7.47 9.69
N LEU A 46 -7.14 7.90 9.63
CA LEU A 46 -7.49 9.31 9.45
C LEU A 46 -7.81 9.98 10.78
N SER A 47 -8.66 9.38 11.62
CA SER A 47 -9.19 10.05 12.81
C SER A 47 -8.18 10.26 13.93
N ALA A 48 -7.13 9.43 14.01
CA ALA A 48 -6.07 9.54 15.00
C ALA A 48 -4.80 10.26 14.48
N GLY A 49 -4.83 10.76 13.24
CA GLY A 49 -3.77 11.59 12.66
C GLY A 49 -2.60 10.84 12.03
N TRP A 50 -2.71 9.52 11.82
CA TRP A 50 -1.62 8.71 11.24
C TRP A 50 -1.19 9.18 9.85
N LEU A 51 -2.13 9.57 9.00
CA LEU A 51 -1.83 10.13 7.67
C LEU A 51 -0.88 11.35 7.72
N HIS A 52 -0.87 12.10 8.82
CA HIS A 52 -0.06 13.32 8.94
C HIS A 52 1.36 13.07 9.47
N VAL A 53 1.61 11.92 10.10
CA VAL A 53 2.91 11.62 10.73
C VAL A 53 3.70 10.56 9.98
N LEU A 54 3.04 9.73 9.17
CA LEU A 54 3.68 8.71 8.37
C LEU A 54 4.32 9.30 7.11
N GLU A 55 5.46 8.75 6.72
CA GLU A 55 6.09 9.05 5.44
C GLU A 55 5.33 8.42 4.27
N ASP A 56 5.54 8.94 3.06
CA ASP A 56 4.92 8.42 1.82
C ASP A 56 5.13 6.91 1.64
N SER A 57 6.31 6.41 2.02
CA SER A 57 6.65 4.99 1.90
C SER A 57 5.85 4.10 2.88
N GLU A 58 5.54 4.62 4.06
CA GLU A 58 4.76 3.96 5.11
C GLU A 58 3.28 3.98 4.76
N ILE A 59 2.78 5.13 4.29
CA ILE A 59 1.43 5.27 3.74
C ILE A 59 1.23 4.29 2.58
N ALA A 60 2.17 4.25 1.62
CA ALA A 60 2.10 3.32 0.50
C ALA A 60 2.03 1.86 0.96
N LEU A 61 2.79 1.50 2.00
CA LEU A 61 2.79 0.16 2.56
C LEU A 61 1.45 -0.18 3.26
N VAL A 62 0.88 0.75 4.05
CA VAL A 62 -0.44 0.59 4.67
C VAL A 62 -1.53 0.41 3.61
N LEU A 63 -1.54 1.27 2.58
CA LEU A 63 -2.50 1.19 1.48
C LEU A 63 -2.34 -0.09 0.66
N MET A 64 -1.10 -0.53 0.42
CA MET A 64 -0.82 -1.80 -0.25
C MET A 64 -1.41 -2.98 0.53
N ILE A 65 -1.25 -2.99 1.86
CA ILE A 65 -1.76 -4.09 2.69
C ILE A 65 -3.28 -4.09 2.73
N ALA A 66 -3.89 -2.92 2.89
CA ALA A 66 -5.34 -2.75 2.92
C ALA A 66 -6.01 -3.10 1.57
N CYS A 67 -5.37 -2.71 0.47
CA CYS A 67 -5.84 -2.99 -0.89
C CYS A 67 -5.62 -4.46 -1.28
N GLY A 68 -4.44 -5.02 -0.99
CA GLY A 68 -4.09 -6.42 -1.21
C GLY A 68 -4.00 -6.86 -2.67
N VAL A 69 -4.24 -5.98 -3.65
CA VAL A 69 -4.27 -6.34 -5.07
C VAL A 69 -2.93 -6.91 -5.54
N GLY A 70 -2.98 -8.12 -6.08
CA GLY A 70 -1.82 -8.86 -6.58
C GLY A 70 -1.04 -9.66 -5.52
N GLY A 71 -1.40 -9.54 -4.24
CA GLY A 71 -0.84 -10.37 -3.18
C GLY A 71 -1.67 -11.62 -2.91
N LEU A 72 -1.12 -12.51 -2.10
CA LEU A 72 -1.76 -13.73 -1.62
C LEU A 72 -2.20 -13.55 -0.16
N GLN A 73 -3.41 -13.97 0.18
CA GLN A 73 -3.92 -13.94 1.56
C GLN A 73 -3.66 -15.30 2.23
N GLU A 74 -2.92 -15.29 3.33
CA GLU A 74 -2.61 -16.47 4.16
C GLU A 74 -2.89 -16.15 5.62
N GLU A 75 -3.76 -16.91 6.29
CA GLU A 75 -4.03 -16.76 7.73
C GLU A 75 -4.34 -15.32 8.19
N GLN A 76 -5.08 -14.55 7.36
CA GLN A 76 -5.41 -13.13 7.57
C GLN A 76 -4.22 -12.15 7.42
N ARG A 77 -3.08 -12.62 6.91
CA ARG A 77 -1.93 -11.79 6.54
C ARG A 77 -1.76 -11.75 5.02
N LEU A 78 -1.27 -10.61 4.55
CA LEU A 78 -0.92 -10.41 3.15
C LEU A 78 0.52 -10.84 2.89
N VAL A 79 0.68 -11.74 1.93
CA VAL A 79 1.96 -12.08 1.33
C VAL A 79 2.10 -11.28 0.03
N MET A 80 3.12 -10.43 -0.05
CA MET A 80 3.37 -9.61 -1.23
C MET A 80 4.77 -9.87 -1.81
N PRO A 81 4.86 -10.53 -2.99
CA PRO A 81 6.14 -10.70 -3.68
C PRO A 81 6.79 -9.36 -4.04
N SER A 82 8.13 -9.31 -4.02
CA SER A 82 8.89 -8.10 -4.29
C SER A 82 8.63 -7.52 -5.70
N ALA A 83 8.54 -8.39 -6.71
CA ALA A 83 8.25 -8.00 -8.09
C ALA A 83 6.85 -7.38 -8.23
N THR A 84 5.84 -7.98 -7.59
CA THR A 84 4.47 -7.46 -7.58
C THR A 84 4.39 -6.11 -6.88
N ARG A 85 5.03 -5.99 -5.71
CA ARG A 85 5.08 -4.74 -4.95
C ARG A 85 5.69 -3.61 -5.76
N LEU A 86 6.82 -3.87 -6.43
CA LEU A 86 7.48 -2.87 -7.26
C LEU A 86 6.60 -2.47 -8.46
N LEU A 87 6.04 -3.44 -9.18
CA LEU A 87 5.26 -3.19 -10.39
C LEU A 87 3.93 -2.46 -10.12
N ARG A 88 3.24 -2.80 -9.03
CA ARG A 88 1.88 -2.31 -8.75
C ARG A 88 1.84 -1.10 -7.82
N TYR A 89 2.83 -0.96 -6.93
CA TYR A 89 2.82 0.06 -5.88
C TYR A 89 4.08 0.94 -5.90
N GLY A 90 5.06 0.66 -6.76
CA GLY A 90 6.31 1.43 -6.84
C GLY A 90 7.21 1.28 -5.62
N ILE A 91 6.96 0.33 -4.71
CA ILE A 91 7.71 0.22 -3.46
C ILE A 91 8.95 -0.66 -3.65
N HIS A 92 10.11 -0.02 -3.74
CA HIS A 92 11.43 -0.65 -3.83
C HIS A 92 11.82 -1.40 -2.55
N ARG A 93 12.90 -2.19 -2.62
CA ARG A 93 13.40 -2.98 -1.49
C ARG A 93 13.70 -2.14 -0.26
N ASP A 94 14.40 -1.02 -0.42
CA ASP A 94 14.90 -0.25 0.71
C ASP A 94 13.75 0.52 1.39
N ALA A 95 12.88 1.18 0.59
CA ALA A 95 11.65 1.80 1.08
C ALA A 95 10.73 0.80 1.79
N PHE A 96 10.59 -0.42 1.25
CA PHE A 96 9.84 -1.47 1.93
C PHE A 96 10.50 -1.86 3.26
N SER A 97 11.82 -2.02 3.29
CA SER A 97 12.52 -2.47 4.48
C SER A 97 12.49 -1.45 5.61
N SER A 98 12.59 -0.15 5.30
CA SER A 98 12.48 0.92 6.30
C SER A 98 11.04 1.04 6.78
N ALA A 99 10.08 1.25 5.87
CA ALA A 99 8.67 1.45 6.21
C ALA A 99 8.11 0.29 7.03
N ARG A 100 8.43 -0.96 6.67
CA ARG A 100 8.01 -2.14 7.43
C ARG A 100 8.46 -2.08 8.88
N LYS A 101 9.75 -1.82 9.12
CA LYS A 101 10.31 -1.73 10.47
C LYS A 101 9.70 -0.57 11.26
N THR A 102 9.56 0.59 10.63
CA THR A 102 8.97 1.76 11.28
C THR A 102 7.52 1.51 11.71
N LEU A 103 6.71 0.92 10.82
CA LEU A 103 5.32 0.57 11.14
C LEU A 103 5.22 -0.51 12.23
N GLU A 104 6.17 -1.45 12.31
CA GLU A 104 6.26 -2.39 13.45
C GLU A 104 6.56 -1.66 14.75
N TRP A 105 7.49 -0.69 14.77
CA TRP A 105 7.80 0.11 15.95
C TRP A 105 6.61 0.93 16.45
N PHE A 106 5.81 1.46 15.52
CA PHE A 106 4.59 2.20 15.85
C PHE A 106 3.42 1.30 16.25
N GLY A 107 3.58 -0.03 16.23
CA GLY A 107 2.52 -0.98 16.56
C GLY A 107 1.38 -1.01 15.53
N LEU A 108 1.64 -0.59 14.29
CA LEU A 108 0.67 -0.55 13.20
C LEU A 108 0.72 -1.79 12.30
N LEU A 109 1.84 -2.50 12.35
CA LEU A 109 2.13 -3.65 11.49
C LEU A 109 2.62 -4.83 12.34
N ASP A 110 2.02 -5.98 12.10
CA ASP A 110 2.53 -7.29 12.52
C ASP A 110 3.22 -7.94 11.32
N VAL A 111 4.44 -8.44 11.54
CA VAL A 111 5.22 -9.12 10.51
C VAL A 111 5.64 -10.48 10.99
N GLU A 112 5.16 -11.49 10.29
CA GLU A 112 5.63 -12.86 10.47
C GLU A 112 6.68 -13.19 9.40
N GLU A 113 7.87 -13.56 9.88
CA GLU A 113 8.95 -14.08 9.04
C GLU A 113 8.85 -15.61 9.00
N TYR A 114 8.29 -16.16 7.92
CA TYR A 114 8.11 -17.61 7.79
C TYR A 114 9.41 -18.31 7.38
N ARG A 115 9.84 -19.32 8.16
CA ARG A 115 10.98 -20.22 7.88
C ARG A 115 12.29 -19.53 7.49
N ARG A 116 12.64 -18.45 8.20
CA ARG A 116 14.03 -17.96 8.19
C ARG A 116 14.85 -18.74 9.21
N HIS A 117 16.10 -19.02 8.87
CA HIS A 117 17.09 -19.50 9.84
C HIS A 117 17.30 -18.44 10.93
N GLU A 118 17.83 -18.84 12.08
CA GLU A 118 18.19 -17.91 13.18
C GLU A 118 19.18 -16.81 12.72
N ASP A 119 19.88 -17.02 11.60
CA ASP A 119 20.78 -16.06 10.95
C ASP A 119 20.10 -15.13 9.92
N GLY A 120 18.77 -15.24 9.75
CA GLY A 120 17.96 -14.45 8.81
C GLY A 120 18.02 -14.89 7.35
N ARG A 121 18.72 -15.99 7.03
CA ARG A 121 18.78 -16.53 5.65
C ARG A 121 17.59 -17.43 5.35
N ALA A 122 17.19 -17.48 4.08
CA ALA A 122 16.16 -18.39 3.57
C ALA A 122 16.70 -19.09 2.32
N GLU A 123 16.66 -20.42 2.32
CA GLU A 123 17.19 -21.27 1.24
C GLU A 123 16.31 -21.23 -0.02
N ASP A 124 15.00 -21.02 0.13
CA ASP A 124 14.05 -21.02 -0.98
C ASP A 124 13.53 -19.59 -1.29
N ILE A 125 13.33 -19.29 -2.58
CA ILE A 125 12.83 -18.00 -3.04
C ILE A 125 11.38 -17.77 -2.57
N ASP A 126 10.60 -18.83 -2.49
CA ASP A 126 9.20 -18.80 -2.06
C ASP A 126 9.06 -18.59 -0.54
N LEU A 127 10.15 -18.80 0.23
CA LEU A 127 10.20 -18.60 1.70
C LEU A 127 10.65 -17.18 2.11
N ARG A 128 10.84 -16.26 1.15
CA ARG A 128 11.40 -14.91 1.42
C ARG A 128 10.36 -13.84 1.72
N VAL A 129 9.08 -14.16 1.61
CA VAL A 129 8.01 -13.18 1.62
C VAL A 129 7.49 -12.99 3.04
N HIS A 130 7.61 -11.75 3.53
CA HIS A 130 7.03 -11.34 4.80
C HIS A 130 5.51 -11.48 4.71
N ARG A 131 4.91 -12.03 5.77
CA ARG A 131 3.47 -12.03 5.98
C ARG A 131 3.12 -10.79 6.77
N LEU A 132 2.29 -9.92 6.18
CA LEU A 132 2.01 -8.58 6.67
C LEU A 132 0.58 -8.49 7.18
N GLY A 133 0.39 -8.11 8.44
CA GLY A 133 -0.92 -7.85 9.02
C GLY A 133 -1.01 -6.44 9.56
N LEU A 134 -2.01 -5.65 9.14
CA LEU A 134 -2.30 -4.38 9.83
C LEU A 134 -2.85 -4.69 11.23
N LEU A 135 -2.44 -3.89 12.22
CA LEU A 135 -2.92 -3.98 13.60
C LEU A 135 -3.95 -2.88 13.87
N PRO A 136 -5.27 -3.16 13.78
CA PRO A 136 -6.30 -2.13 13.90
C PRO A 136 -6.27 -1.38 15.24
N GLU A 137 -5.87 -2.06 16.32
CA GLU A 137 -5.75 -1.44 17.65
C GLU A 137 -4.66 -0.36 17.70
N GLY A 138 -3.55 -0.54 16.98
CA GLY A 138 -2.50 0.48 16.89
C GLY A 138 -3.01 1.77 16.25
N PHE A 139 -3.86 1.66 15.23
CA PHE A 139 -4.46 2.82 14.58
C PHE A 139 -5.39 3.63 15.49
N LYS A 140 -5.92 3.05 16.57
CA LYS A 140 -6.77 3.77 17.54
C LYS A 140 -5.98 4.70 18.47
N MET A 141 -4.66 4.53 18.54
CA MET A 141 -3.80 5.34 19.38
C MET A 141 -3.54 6.72 18.74
N PRO A 142 -3.43 7.81 19.53
CA PRO A 142 -3.08 9.12 19.00
C PRO A 142 -1.70 9.09 18.32
N ALA A 143 -1.64 9.38 17.02
CA ALA A 143 -0.48 9.09 16.21
C ALA A 143 0.81 9.82 16.66
N LEU A 144 0.74 11.14 16.86
CA LEU A 144 1.92 11.94 17.20
C LEU A 144 2.57 11.52 18.54
N PRO A 145 1.83 11.40 19.66
CA PRO A 145 2.40 10.88 20.90
C PRO A 145 3.02 9.48 20.74
N THR A 146 2.32 8.56 20.06
CA THR A 146 2.82 7.19 19.87
C THR A 146 4.12 7.15 19.06
N VAL A 147 4.25 7.98 18.03
CA VAL A 147 5.49 8.08 17.24
C VAL A 147 6.63 8.63 18.10
N ILE A 148 6.39 9.69 18.88
CA ILE A 148 7.41 10.26 19.78
C ILE A 148 7.90 9.19 20.77
N ASP A 149 6.98 8.53 21.46
CA ASP A 149 7.32 7.49 22.45
C ASP A 149 8.12 6.35 21.80
N ALA A 150 7.74 5.92 20.60
CA ALA A 150 8.43 4.86 19.87
C ALA A 150 9.85 5.27 19.48
N LEU A 151 10.04 6.52 19.02
CA LEU A 151 11.35 7.05 18.65
C LEU A 151 12.27 7.21 19.86
N GLU A 152 11.75 7.70 20.98
CA GLU A 152 12.50 7.80 22.25
C GLU A 152 12.99 6.41 22.70
N GLN A 153 12.13 5.40 22.64
CA GLN A 153 12.52 4.02 22.96
C GLN A 153 13.60 3.46 22.03
N GLN A 154 13.62 3.84 20.75
CA GLN A 154 14.69 3.41 19.84
C GLN A 154 16.01 4.12 20.14
N LEU A 155 15.96 5.41 20.51
CA LEU A 155 17.17 6.17 20.89
C LEU A 155 17.81 5.62 22.16
N GLU A 156 17.02 5.15 23.13
CA GLU A 156 17.54 4.53 24.36
C GLU A 156 18.21 3.16 24.14
N ARG A 157 17.89 2.49 23.02
CA ARG A 157 18.42 1.16 22.67
C ARG A 157 19.67 1.21 21.79
N ALA A 158 20.00 2.38 21.23
CA ALA A 158 21.12 2.60 20.32
C ALA A 158 22.42 2.92 21.07
#